data_AF-A0A3D1ZLH6-F1
#
_entry.id   AF-A0A3D1ZLH6-F1
#
_cell.length_a   1.000
_cell.length_b   1.000
_cell.length_c   1.000
_cell.angle_alpha   90.00
_cell.angle_beta   90.00
_cell.angle_gamma   90.00
#
_symmetry.space_group_name_H-M   'P 1'
#
loop_
_entity.id
_entity.type
_entity.pdbx_description
1 polymer ?
#
loop_
_entity_poly.entity_id
_entity_poly.type
_entity_poly.pdbx_seq_one_letter_code
_entity_poly.pdbx_strand_id
1 'polypeptide(L)' 'AKCYGSTNPVNVVRATIKGLSDMRSPEQVADKRGKSIEEVTA' A
#
# COMPACT_ATOMS: atom_id res chain seq x y z
N ALA A 1 -6.09 -12.46 1.41
CA ALA A 1 -5.02 -12.31 0.39
C ALA A 1 -5.29 -13.30 -0.74
N LYS A 2 -5.13 -12.87 -2.00
CA LYS A 2 -5.31 -13.73 -3.18
C LYS A 2 -4.18 -13.42 -4.17
N CYS A 3 -3.49 -14.45 -4.65
CA CYS A 3 -2.43 -14.32 -5.64
C CYS A 3 -2.98 -14.64 -7.03
N TYR A 4 -2.78 -13.74 -7.99
CA TYR A 4 -3.16 -13.91 -9.40
C TYR A 4 -1.89 -13.92 -10.27
N GLY A 5 -1.90 -14.66 -11.38
CA GLY A 5 -0.73 -14.85 -12.24
C GLY A 5 0.24 -15.91 -11.70
N SER A 6 1.55 -15.68 -11.87
CA SER A 6 2.60 -16.62 -11.42
C SER A 6 2.56 -16.86 -9.91
N THR A 7 2.47 -18.12 -9.51
CA THR A 7 2.45 -18.56 -8.11
C THR A 7 3.81 -19.01 -7.58
N ASN A 8 4.92 -18.70 -8.28
CA ASN A 8 6.27 -18.99 -7.79
C ASN A 8 6.48 -18.36 -6.39
N PRO A 9 6.81 -19.16 -5.35
CA PRO A 9 6.91 -18.68 -3.97
C PRO A 9 7.85 -17.49 -3.77
N VAL A 10 9.00 -17.49 -4.46
CA VAL A 10 9.99 -16.42 -4.34
C VAL A 10 9.40 -15.08 -4.80
N ASN A 11 8.65 -15.10 -5.89
CA ASN A 11 8.04 -13.89 -6.44
C ASN A 11 6.83 -13.45 -5.61
N VAL A 12 6.06 -14.39 -5.08
CA VAL A 12 4.93 -14.09 -4.19
C VAL A 12 5.41 -13.39 -2.92
N VAL A 13 6.48 -13.87 -2.29
CA VAL A 13 7.06 -13.25 -1.09
C VAL A 13 7.58 -11.84 -1.40
N ARG A 14 8.36 -11.68 -2.49
CA ARG A 14 8.86 -10.36 -2.91
C ARG A 14 7.73 -9.37 -3.19
N ALA A 15 6.68 -9.80 -3.89
CA ALA A 15 5.51 -8.97 -4.18
C ALA A 15 4.77 -8.57 -2.90
N THR A 16 4.69 -9.48 -1.93
CA THR A 16 4.06 -9.22 -0.64
C THR A 16 4.83 -8.17 0.16
N ILE A 17 6.16 -8.34 0.29
CA ILE A 17 7.01 -7.37 0.99
C ILE A 17 6.90 -6.00 0.33
N LYS A 18 7.01 -5.95 -1.01
CA LYS A 18 6.88 -4.69 -1.76
C LYS A 18 5.53 -4.01 -1.49
N GLY A 19 4.42 -4.76 -1.56
CA GLY A 19 3.09 -4.20 -1.32
C GLY A 19 2.90 -3.65 0.09
N LEU A 20 3.49 -4.31 1.09
CA LEU A 20 3.48 -3.82 2.48
C LEU A 20 4.35 -2.58 2.65
N SER A 21 5.54 -2.55 2.05
CA SER A 21 6.44 -1.39 2.10
C SER A 21 5.89 -0.17 1.37
N ASP A 22 5.10 -0.36 0.31
CA ASP A 22 4.48 0.72 -0.46
C ASP A 22 3.16 1.25 0.16
N MET A 23 2.70 0.65 1.26
CA MET A 23 1.48 1.06 1.96
C MET A 23 1.66 2.46 2.54
N ARG A 24 0.66 3.33 2.32
CA ARG A 24 0.69 4.73 2.79
C ARG A 24 -0.34 4.94 3.88
N SER A 25 0.03 5.66 4.92
CA SER A 25 -0.90 6.06 5.99
C SER A 25 -1.74 7.27 5.55
N PRO A 26 -2.92 7.50 6.14
CA PRO A 26 -3.75 8.67 5.84
C PRO A 26 -3.00 9.99 6.05
N GLU A 27 -2.14 10.08 7.06
CA GLU A 27 -1.32 11.25 7.36
C GLU A 27 -0.34 11.54 6.21
N GLN A 28 0.37 10.52 5.74
CA GLN A 28 1.28 10.65 4.60
C GLN A 28 0.56 11.09 3.31
N VAL A 29 -0.70 10.67 3.15
CA VAL A 29 -1.53 11.07 2.00
C VAL A 29 -2.03 12.51 2.17
N ALA A 30 -2.42 12.91 3.38
CA ALA A 30 -2.85 14.27 3.72
C ALA A 30 -1.71 15.28 3.52
N ASP A 31 -0.52 14.99 4.06
CA ASP A 31 0.68 15.80 3.91
C ASP A 31 1.06 15.97 2.43
N LYS A 32 1.03 14.87 1.66
CA LYS A 32 1.33 14.91 0.23
C LYS A 32 0.32 15.74 -0.57
N ARG A 33 -0.94 15.79 -0.12
CA ARG A 33 -2.04 16.48 -0.81
C ARG A 33 -2.30 17.90 -0.28
N GLY A 34 -1.64 18.31 0.81
CA GLY A 34 -1.87 19.61 1.46
C GLY A 34 -3.25 19.74 2.08
N LYS A 35 -3.83 18.63 2.57
CA LYS A 35 -5.17 18.55 3.15
C LYS A 35 -5.11 18.18 4.63
N SER A 36 -6.20 18.40 5.37
CA SER A 36 -6.31 17.81 6.71
C SER A 36 -6.58 16.31 6.62
N ILE A 37 -6.27 15.56 7.69
CA ILE A 37 -6.54 14.12 7.76
C ILE A 37 -8.06 13.87 7.60
N GLU A 38 -8.91 14.71 8.21
CA GLU A 38 -10.36 14.55 8.16
C GLU A 38 -10.88 14.60 6.71
N GLU A 39 -10.33 15.46 5.86
CA GLU A 39 -10.70 15.56 4.43
C GLU A 39 -10.21 14.39 3.58
N VAL A 40 -9.26 13.60 4.06
CA VAL A 40 -8.71 12.42 3.35
C VAL A 40 -9.41 11.13 3.79
N THR A 41 -9.94 11.10 5.02
CA THR A 41 -10.66 9.94 5.57
C THR A 41 -12.18 10.01 5.45
N ALA A 42 -12.74 11.21 5.23
CA ALA A 42 -14.16 11.41 4.93
C ALA A 42 -14.50 10.97 3.49
#